data_AF-A0AAW0WVY6-F1
#
_entry.id   AF-A0AAW0WVY6-F1
#
_cell.length_a   1.000
_cell.length_b   1.000
_cell.length_c   1.000
_cell.angle_alpha   90.00
_cell.angle_beta   90.00
_cell.angle_gamma   90.00
#
_symmetry.space_group_name_H-M   'P 1'
#
loop_
_entity.id
_entity.type
_entity.pdbx_description
1 polymer ?
#
loop_
_entity_poly.entity_id
_entity_poly.type
_entity_poly.pdbx_seq_one_letter_code
_entity_poly.pdbx_strand_id
1 'polypeptide(L)'
;EVLAWAWRAWHDALGPPMRPLYAQAVSIMNQAARNAGYEDMGDAWRRELELGRDVDVWALVERLYTQVAPLYTLLHAHVRNALAELYGQDLVDLARPIPTHLLGDLWGQDWSSLLELIL
;
A
#
# COMPACT_ATOMS: atom_id res chain seq x y z
N GLU A 1 -15.51 -9.42 13.36
CA GLU A 1 -15.65 -8.27 14.30
C GLU A 1 -14.32 -7.82 14.92
N VAL A 2 -13.56 -8.72 15.59
CA VAL A 2 -12.28 -8.35 16.24
C VAL A 2 -11.25 -7.74 15.29
N LEU A 3 -11.06 -8.32 14.09
CA LEU A 3 -10.11 -7.80 13.10
C LEU A 3 -10.45 -6.38 12.65
N ALA A 4 -11.73 -6.11 12.39
CA ALA A 4 -12.21 -4.78 12.00
C ALA A 4 -12.02 -3.76 13.14
N TRP A 5 -12.28 -4.17 14.39
CA TRP A 5 -12.04 -3.33 15.56
C TRP A 5 -10.55 -3.03 15.74
N ALA A 6 -9.68 -4.02 15.67
CA ALA A 6 -8.24 -3.84 15.85
C ALA A 6 -7.66 -2.90 14.78
N TRP A 7 -8.03 -3.12 13.52
CA TRP A 7 -7.66 -2.24 12.42
C TRP A 7 -8.13 -0.81 12.65
N ARG A 8 -9.40 -0.62 13.01
CA ARG A 8 -9.97 0.72 13.24
C ARG A 8 -9.34 1.41 14.45
N ALA A 9 -9.24 0.73 15.58
CA ALA A 9 -8.68 1.27 16.81
C ALA A 9 -7.24 1.77 16.63
N TRP A 10 -6.43 1.04 15.87
CA TRP A 10 -5.08 1.47 15.53
C TRP A 10 -5.07 2.77 14.72
N HIS A 11 -5.86 2.83 13.64
CA HIS A 11 -5.92 3.99 12.75
C HIS A 11 -6.52 5.22 13.45
N ASP A 12 -7.54 5.04 14.29
CA ASP A 12 -8.18 6.11 15.05
C ASP A 12 -7.25 6.66 16.15
N ALA A 13 -6.45 5.79 16.79
CA ALA A 13 -5.52 6.20 17.83
C ALA A 13 -4.29 6.95 17.27
N LEU A 14 -3.76 6.53 16.12
CA LEU A 14 -2.50 7.06 15.58
C LEU A 14 -2.68 8.04 14.42
N GLY A 15 -3.65 7.83 13.55
CA GLY A 15 -3.83 8.62 12.32
C GLY A 15 -4.07 10.11 12.60
N PRO A 16 -5.10 10.49 13.39
CA PRO A 16 -5.41 11.88 13.68
C PRO A 16 -4.26 12.69 14.32
N PRO A 17 -3.56 12.21 15.37
CA PRO A 17 -2.44 12.97 15.94
C PRO A 17 -1.22 13.03 15.02
N MET A 18 -0.99 12.02 14.18
CA MET A 18 0.15 12.01 13.25
C MET A 18 -0.04 12.96 12.06
N ARG A 19 -1.27 13.21 11.62
CA ARG A 19 -1.55 14.03 10.43
C ARG A 19 -0.85 15.41 10.42
N PRO A 20 -0.97 16.27 11.46
CA PRO A 20 -0.29 17.57 11.45
C PRO A 20 1.24 17.44 11.53
N LEU A 21 1.75 16.45 12.26
CA LEU A 21 3.19 16.18 12.38
C LEU A 21 3.79 15.75 11.05
N TYR A 22 3.11 14.88 10.32
CA TYR A 22 3.55 14.43 9.01
C TYR A 22 3.54 15.56 7.98
N ALA A 23 2.52 16.42 8.00
CA ALA A 23 2.48 17.60 7.13
C ALA A 23 3.67 18.56 7.41
N GLN A 24 4.00 18.77 8.68
CA GLN A 24 5.17 19.56 9.06
C GLN A 24 6.48 18.89 8.63
N ALA A 25 6.61 17.58 8.82
CA ALA A 25 7.77 16.80 8.41
C ALA A 25 8.01 16.92 6.90
N VAL A 26 6.97 16.72 6.07
CA VAL A 26 7.06 16.88 4.60
C VAL A 26 7.50 18.29 4.21
N SER A 27 6.98 19.32 4.89
CA SER A 27 7.39 20.71 4.64
C SER A 27 8.89 20.92 4.91
N ILE A 28 9.39 20.42 6.05
CA ILE A 28 10.81 20.51 6.43
C ILE A 28 11.69 19.70 5.48
N MET A 29 11.32 18.46 5.17
CA MET A 29 12.06 17.58 4.26
C MET A 29 12.19 18.19 2.87
N ASN A 30 11.10 18.72 2.33
CA ASN A 30 11.14 19.39 1.03
C ASN A 30 11.97 20.68 1.05
N GLN A 31 11.98 21.42 2.17
CA GLN A 31 12.87 22.57 2.30
C GLN A 31 14.34 22.15 2.31
N ALA A 32 14.68 21.09 3.05
CA ALA A 32 16.04 20.56 3.08
C ALA A 32 16.49 20.06 1.69
N ALA A 33 15.63 19.33 0.99
CA ALA A 33 15.88 18.85 -0.37
C ALA A 33 16.15 20.01 -1.35
N ARG A 34 15.32 21.05 -1.32
CA ARG A 34 15.53 22.26 -2.14
C ARG A 34 16.83 22.98 -1.81
N ASN A 35 17.19 23.09 -0.53
CA ASN A 35 18.46 23.69 -0.12
C ASN A 35 19.67 22.89 -0.63
N ALA A 36 19.50 21.58 -0.86
CA ALA A 36 20.52 20.69 -1.42
C ALA A 36 20.48 20.58 -2.96
N GLY A 37 19.60 21.33 -3.64
CA GLY A 37 19.52 21.36 -5.11
C GLY A 37 18.64 20.29 -5.75
N TYR A 38 17.76 19.65 -4.97
CA TYR A 38 16.69 18.78 -5.47
C TYR A 38 15.38 19.56 -5.63
N GLU A 39 14.43 19.02 -6.39
CA GLU A 39 13.11 19.65 -6.56
C GLU A 39 12.25 19.51 -5.28
N ASP A 40 12.25 18.30 -4.73
CA ASP A 40 11.61 17.92 -3.48
C ASP A 40 12.30 16.67 -2.89
N MET A 41 11.82 16.18 -1.75
CA MET A 41 12.39 14.99 -1.12
C MET A 41 12.19 13.72 -1.97
N GLY A 42 11.13 13.65 -2.77
CA GLY A 42 10.89 12.53 -3.67
C GLY A 42 11.91 12.48 -4.81
N ASP A 43 12.30 13.62 -5.35
CA ASP A 43 13.40 13.74 -6.31
C ASP A 43 14.72 13.29 -5.68
N ALA A 44 15.00 13.70 -4.43
CA ALA A 44 16.17 13.23 -3.70
C ALA A 44 16.22 11.69 -3.62
N TRP A 45 15.15 11.05 -3.15
CA TRP A 45 15.06 9.58 -3.09
C TRP A 45 15.18 8.88 -4.44
N ARG A 46 14.61 9.45 -5.50
CA ARG A 46 14.75 8.86 -6.85
C ARG A 46 16.18 8.96 -7.37
N ARG A 47 16.89 10.06 -7.09
CA ARG A 47 18.30 10.21 -7.50
C ARG A 47 19.25 9.29 -6.75
N GLU A 48 18.92 8.88 -5.52
CA GLU A 48 19.68 7.86 -4.77
C GLU A 48 19.68 6.48 -5.43
N LEU A 49 18.77 6.21 -6.37
CA LEU A 49 18.77 4.95 -7.14
C LEU A 49 19.89 4.89 -8.19
N GLU A 50 20.58 6.01 -8.46
CA GLU A 50 21.72 6.11 -9.40
C GLU A 50 21.43 5.59 -10.82
N LEU A 51 20.17 5.58 -11.24
CA LEU A 51 19.72 5.03 -12.53
C LEU A 51 20.13 5.86 -13.76
N GLY A 52 20.87 6.96 -13.59
CA GLY A 52 21.15 7.93 -14.64
C GLY A 52 20.02 8.94 -14.84
N ARG A 53 20.33 10.10 -15.43
CA ARG A 53 19.36 11.21 -15.63
C ARG A 53 18.39 10.97 -16.79
N ASP A 54 18.71 10.01 -17.65
CA ASP A 54 17.97 9.61 -18.84
C ASP A 54 16.88 8.57 -18.53
N VAL A 55 16.90 7.97 -17.34
CA VAL A 55 15.89 7.00 -16.91
C VAL A 55 14.71 7.70 -16.25
N ASP A 56 13.56 7.58 -16.89
CA ASP A 56 12.28 7.90 -16.28
C ASP A 56 11.87 6.78 -15.30
N VAL A 57 12.08 7.03 -14.01
CA VAL A 57 11.76 6.09 -12.92
C VAL A 57 10.26 5.78 -12.87
N TRP A 58 9.38 6.73 -13.18
CA TRP A 58 7.94 6.51 -13.15
C TRP A 58 7.51 5.57 -14.26
N ALA A 59 7.99 5.81 -15.49
CA ALA A 59 7.73 4.92 -16.62
C ALA A 59 8.32 3.52 -16.42
N LEU A 60 9.48 3.40 -15.74
CA LEU A 60 10.05 2.13 -15.33
C LEU A 60 9.15 1.37 -14.37
N VAL A 61 8.71 2.03 -13.28
CA VAL A 61 7.83 1.41 -12.26
C VAL A 61 6.49 1.01 -12.86
N GLU A 62 5.86 1.87 -13.68
CA GLU A 62 4.59 1.57 -14.34
C GLU A 62 4.70 0.36 -15.28
N ARG A 63 5.79 0.27 -16.06
CA ARG A 63 6.06 -0.88 -16.92
C ARG A 63 6.20 -2.16 -16.10
N LEU A 64 6.98 -2.14 -15.04
CA LEU A 64 7.18 -3.31 -14.17
C LEU A 64 5.87 -3.74 -13.50
N TYR A 65 5.10 -2.78 -12.98
CA TYR A 65 3.79 -3.06 -12.41
C TYR A 65 2.85 -3.70 -13.44
N THR A 66 2.81 -3.17 -14.66
CA THR A 66 1.95 -3.71 -15.75
C THR A 66 2.31 -5.16 -16.09
N GLN A 67 3.58 -5.56 -15.97
CA GLN A 67 3.99 -6.96 -16.18
C GLN A 67 3.49 -7.89 -15.07
N VAL A 68 3.41 -7.41 -13.83
CA VAL A 68 2.94 -8.19 -12.67
C VAL A 68 1.42 -8.14 -12.51
N ALA A 69 0.77 -7.08 -12.98
CA ALA A 69 -0.65 -6.81 -12.79
C ALA A 69 -1.60 -7.95 -13.22
N PRO A 70 -1.37 -8.69 -14.33
CA PRO A 70 -2.23 -9.83 -14.68
C PRO A 70 -2.20 -10.93 -13.62
N LEU A 71 -1.01 -11.27 -13.11
CA LEU A 71 -0.86 -12.27 -12.04
C LEU A 71 -1.50 -11.78 -10.74
N TYR A 72 -1.24 -10.53 -10.37
CA TYR A 72 -1.83 -9.93 -9.17
C TYR A 72 -3.36 -9.89 -9.25
N THR A 73 -3.94 -9.62 -10.42
CA THR A 73 -5.39 -9.59 -10.63
C THR A 73 -6.00 -10.97 -10.42
N LEU A 74 -5.38 -12.03 -10.94
CA LEU A 74 -5.84 -13.40 -10.74
C LEU A 74 -5.72 -13.82 -9.27
N LEU A 75 -4.59 -13.52 -8.63
CA LEU A 75 -4.38 -13.78 -7.20
C LEU A 75 -5.42 -13.03 -6.35
N HIS A 76 -5.62 -11.74 -6.60
CA HIS A 76 -6.62 -10.92 -5.91
C HIS A 76 -8.03 -11.50 -6.08
N ALA A 77 -8.40 -11.96 -7.29
CA ALA A 77 -9.70 -12.58 -7.52
C ALA A 77 -9.86 -13.90 -6.76
N HIS A 78 -8.83 -14.76 -6.76
CA HIS A 78 -8.81 -16.03 -6.03
C HIS A 78 -8.95 -15.81 -4.52
N VAL A 79 -8.12 -14.92 -3.96
CA VAL A 79 -8.13 -14.59 -2.53
C VAL A 79 -9.47 -13.97 -2.12
N ARG A 80 -10.03 -13.06 -2.95
CA ARG A 80 -11.37 -12.50 -2.68
C ARG A 80 -12.44 -13.59 -2.64
N ASN A 81 -12.38 -14.56 -3.54
CA ASN A 81 -13.34 -15.67 -3.56
C ASN A 81 -13.21 -16.53 -2.29
N ALA A 82 -12.00 -16.95 -1.93
CA ALA A 82 -11.75 -17.74 -0.72
C ALA A 82 -12.20 -17.01 0.56
N LEU A 83 -11.94 -15.70 0.65
CA LEU A 83 -12.41 -14.88 1.76
C LEU A 83 -13.94 -14.73 1.78
N ALA A 84 -14.59 -14.63 0.62
CA ALA A 84 -16.04 -14.59 0.53
C ALA A 84 -16.70 -15.92 0.92
N GLU A 85 -16.06 -17.06 0.61
CA GLU A 85 -16.50 -18.38 1.06
C GLU A 85 -16.39 -18.52 2.58
N LEU A 86 -15.32 -17.98 3.18
CA LEU A 86 -15.09 -18.04 4.62
C LEU A 86 -15.96 -17.06 5.43
N TYR A 87 -16.05 -15.81 4.99
CA TYR A 87 -16.67 -14.72 5.75
C TYR A 87 -18.07 -14.32 5.24
N GLY A 88 -18.49 -14.83 4.08
CA GLY A 88 -19.75 -14.47 3.42
C GLY A 88 -19.66 -13.23 2.53
N GLN A 89 -20.52 -13.17 1.51
CA GLN A 89 -20.54 -12.07 0.53
C GLN A 89 -21.05 -10.74 1.08
N ASP A 90 -21.76 -10.75 2.23
CA ASP A 90 -22.16 -9.52 2.92
C ASP A 90 -20.93 -8.74 3.44
N LEU A 91 -19.84 -9.43 3.75
CA LEU A 91 -18.58 -8.85 4.21
C LEU A 91 -17.56 -8.71 3.08
N VAL A 92 -17.55 -9.64 2.13
CA VAL A 92 -16.62 -9.68 1.00
C VAL A 92 -17.39 -9.76 -0.31
N ASP A 93 -17.81 -8.60 -0.81
CA ASP A 93 -18.51 -8.47 -2.09
C ASP A 93 -17.55 -8.76 -3.26
N LEU A 94 -17.93 -9.72 -4.11
CA LEU A 94 -17.14 -10.18 -5.26
C LEU A 94 -16.91 -9.11 -6.34
N ALA A 95 -17.69 -8.04 -6.35
CA ALA A 95 -17.55 -6.90 -7.25
C ALA A 95 -16.80 -5.71 -6.61
N ARG A 96 -16.42 -5.80 -5.33
CA ARG A 96 -15.74 -4.71 -4.59
C ARG A 96 -14.30 -5.08 -4.21
N PRO A 97 -13.48 -4.09 -3.79
CA PRO A 97 -12.18 -4.36 -3.20
C PRO A 97 -12.30 -5.18 -1.91
N ILE A 98 -11.26 -5.97 -1.61
CA ILE A 98 -11.20 -6.76 -0.38
C ILE A 98 -11.05 -5.80 0.82
N PRO A 99 -11.80 -5.98 1.92
CA PRO A 99 -11.56 -5.24 3.15
C PRO A 99 -10.16 -5.52 3.72
N THR A 100 -9.33 -4.48 3.88
CA THR A 100 -7.91 -4.61 4.28
C THR A 100 -7.68 -5.40 5.55
N HIS A 101 -8.56 -5.25 6.55
CA HIS A 101 -8.46 -5.94 7.83
C HIS A 101 -8.64 -7.47 7.76
N LEU A 102 -8.97 -8.02 6.58
CA LEU A 102 -9.09 -9.46 6.33
C LEU A 102 -7.85 -10.05 5.64
N LEU A 103 -6.84 -9.23 5.33
CA LEU A 103 -5.67 -9.64 4.57
C LEU A 103 -4.53 -10.23 5.42
N GLY A 104 -4.78 -10.45 6.71
CA GLY A 104 -3.85 -11.14 7.60
C GLY A 104 -2.71 -10.27 8.15
N ASP A 105 -2.60 -9.02 7.71
CA ASP A 105 -1.77 -7.99 8.31
C ASP A 105 -2.55 -6.65 8.46
N LEU A 106 -2.02 -5.72 9.26
CA LEU A 106 -2.70 -4.47 9.60
C LEU A 106 -2.85 -3.50 8.42
N TRP A 107 -2.00 -3.63 7.40
CA TRP A 107 -1.88 -2.71 6.26
C TRP A 107 -2.27 -3.37 4.92
N GLY A 108 -2.45 -4.68 4.88
CA GLY A 108 -2.78 -5.45 3.68
C GLY A 108 -1.59 -5.62 2.72
N GLN A 109 -0.36 -5.46 3.21
CA GLN A 109 0.86 -5.51 2.40
C GLN A 109 1.41 -6.94 2.20
N ASP A 110 1.04 -7.89 3.06
CA ASP A 110 1.54 -9.27 3.03
C ASP A 110 0.43 -10.26 3.39
N TRP A 111 0.07 -11.10 2.43
CA TRP A 111 -1.04 -12.07 2.55
C TRP A 111 -0.55 -13.48 2.87
N SER A 112 0.72 -13.66 3.24
CA SER A 112 1.32 -14.97 3.52
C SER A 112 0.63 -15.72 4.67
N SER A 113 0.05 -15.02 5.63
CA SER A 113 -0.75 -15.63 6.70
C SER A 113 -2.06 -16.23 6.20
N LEU A 114 -2.50 -15.92 4.98
CA LEU A 114 -3.65 -16.52 4.34
C LEU A 114 -3.32 -17.79 3.55
N LEU A 115 -2.05 -18.23 3.49
CA LEU A 115 -1.63 -19.36 2.65
C LEU A 115 -2.46 -20.63 2.88
N GLU A 116 -2.75 -20.98 4.14
CA GLU A 116 -3.58 -22.16 4.47
C GLU A 116 -5.05 -22.03 4.02
N LEU A 117 -5.53 -20.80 3.81
CA LEU A 117 -6.88 -20.55 3.32
C LEU A 117 -6.96 -20.64 1.79
N ILE A 118 -5.86 -20.35 1.09
CA ILE A 118 -5.85 -20.16 -0.37
C ILE A 118 -5.20 -21.33 -1.13
N LEU A 119 -4.51 -22.23 -0.45
CA LEU A 119 -3.89 -23.46 -0.96
C LEU A 119 -4.68 -24.70 -0.54
#